data_AF-E9G4J3-F1
#
_entry.id   AF-E9G4J3-F1
#
_cell.length_a   1.000
_cell.length_b   1.000
_cell.length_c   1.000
_cell.angle_alpha   90.00
_cell.angle_beta   90.00
_cell.angle_gamma   90.00
#
_symmetry.space_group_name_H-M   'P 1'
#
loop_
_entity.id
_entity.type
_entity.pdbx_description
1 polymer ?
#
loop_
_entity_poly.entity_id
_entity_poly.type
_entity_poly.pdbx_seq_one_letter_code
_entity_poly.pdbx_strand_id
1 'polypeptide(L)'
;MEQQLEIGRLGGVQYVSLIVALDCLQYVMHEIMHGIGFWHEQQREDRDQYVNVFYENLIADVHNVSYGIRSTATGLANNLNTPYDYSKSN
;
A
#
# COMPACT_ATOMS: atom_id res chain seq x y z
N MET A 1 9.70 1.05 10.46
CA MET A 1 8.26 0.73 10.52
C MET A 1 7.57 1.68 9.58
N GLU A 2 7.10 1.19 8.44
CA GLU A 2 6.19 1.96 7.59
C GLU A 2 4.88 2.12 8.38
N GLN A 3 4.50 3.37 8.66
CA GLN A 3 3.21 3.64 9.27
C GLN A 3 2.16 3.46 8.19
N GLN A 4 1.22 2.53 8.39
CA GLN A 4 0.14 2.34 7.44
C GLN A 4 -0.89 3.45 7.68
N LEU A 5 -1.04 4.36 6.72
CA LEU A 5 -2.11 5.35 6.74
C LEU A 5 -3.47 4.69 6.55
N GLU A 6 -4.49 5.41 6.99
CA GLU A 6 -5.87 5.11 6.66
C GLU A 6 -6.10 5.22 5.14
N ILE A 7 -6.77 4.23 4.56
CA ILE A 7 -6.99 4.15 3.12
C ILE A 7 -8.35 4.73 2.74
N GLY A 8 -8.34 5.71 1.85
CA GLY A 8 -9.54 6.35 1.32
C GLY A 8 -10.24 7.27 2.34
N ARG A 9 -11.44 7.73 1.94
CA ARG A 9 -12.23 8.68 2.73
C ARG A 9 -12.92 7.99 3.90
N LEU A 10 -12.50 8.33 5.13
CA LEU A 10 -13.20 7.89 6.35
C LEU A 10 -14.34 8.82 6.81
N GLY A 11 -14.35 10.06 6.33
CA GLY A 11 -15.27 11.10 6.78
C GLY A 11 -14.73 11.87 7.99
N GLY A 12 -15.13 13.14 8.14
CA GLY A 12 -14.51 14.03 9.13
C GLY A 12 -13.08 14.45 8.76
N VAL A 13 -12.30 14.87 9.76
CA VAL A 13 -10.89 15.23 9.60
C VAL A 13 -10.04 13.96 9.59
N GLN A 14 -9.17 13.82 8.59
CA GLN A 14 -8.22 12.72 8.45
C GLN A 14 -6.80 13.28 8.47
N TYR A 15 -5.95 12.75 9.33
CA TYR A 15 -4.58 13.21 9.49
C TYR A 15 -3.62 12.34 8.69
N VAL A 16 -2.69 12.99 7.98
CA VAL A 16 -1.58 12.33 7.29
C VAL A 16 -0.31 12.60 8.08
N SER A 17 0.33 11.54 8.54
CA SER A 17 1.60 11.60 9.28
C SER A 17 2.76 11.57 8.29
N LEU A 18 3.50 12.66 8.20
CA LEU A 18 4.70 12.73 7.36
C LEU A 18 5.95 12.57 8.23
N ILE A 19 6.80 11.60 7.88
CA ILE A 19 8.10 11.45 8.53
C ILE A 19 9.05 12.53 7.99
N VAL A 20 9.25 13.57 8.80
CA VAL A 20 10.01 14.79 8.50
C VAL A 20 11.47 14.54 8.08
N ALA A 21 12.04 13.37 8.38
CA ALA A 21 13.42 13.06 8.00
C ALA A 21 13.62 12.86 6.48
N LEU A 22 12.55 12.77 5.69
CA LEU A 22 12.56 12.46 4.27
C LEU A 22 11.69 13.43 3.48
N ASP A 23 11.94 14.74 3.61
CA ASP A 23 11.31 15.87 2.88
C ASP A 23 11.48 15.76 1.35
N CYS A 24 11.00 14.67 0.77
CA CYS A 24 11.03 14.31 -0.62
C CYS A 24 9.59 14.16 -1.09
N LEU A 25 9.27 14.85 -2.18
CA LEU A 25 7.95 14.89 -2.80
C LEU A 25 7.32 13.50 -2.96
N GLN A 26 8.14 12.48 -3.23
CA GLN A 26 7.74 11.09 -3.39
C GLN A 26 7.02 10.51 -2.16
N TYR A 27 7.48 10.79 -0.94
CA TYR A 27 6.84 10.28 0.27
C TYR A 27 5.51 11.00 0.52
N VAL A 28 5.46 12.31 0.30
CA VAL A 28 4.22 13.08 0.41
C VAL A 28 3.19 12.55 -0.59
N MET A 29 3.59 12.29 -1.84
CA MET A 29 2.72 11.70 -2.85
C MET A 29 2.23 10.30 -2.45
N HIS A 30 3.13 9.46 -1.94
CA HIS A 30 2.80 8.11 -1.47
C HIS A 30 1.72 8.14 -0.38
N GLU A 31 1.92 8.96 0.65
CA GLU A 31 0.97 9.09 1.75
C GLU A 31 -0.39 9.69 1.30
N ILE A 32 -0.37 10.65 0.37
CA ILE A 32 -1.61 11.18 -0.22
C ILE A 32 -2.32 10.10 -1.03
N MET A 33 -1.60 9.26 -1.77
CA MET A 33 -2.17 8.18 -2.57
C MET A 33 -2.92 7.15 -1.71
N HIS A 34 -2.45 6.90 -0.49
CA HIS A 34 -3.20 6.14 0.52
C HIS A 34 -4.51 6.83 0.91
N GLY A 35 -4.49 8.13 1.21
CA GLY A 35 -5.70 8.90 1.49
C GLY A 35 -6.70 8.94 0.33
N ILE A 36 -6.24 8.84 -0.93
CA ILE A 36 -7.11 8.70 -2.11
C ILE A 36 -7.78 7.32 -2.15
N GLY A 37 -7.12 6.27 -1.66
CA GLY A 37 -7.70 4.92 -1.59
C GLY A 37 -6.82 3.81 -2.16
N PHE A 38 -5.54 4.07 -2.45
CA PHE A 38 -4.66 3.05 -2.99
C PHE A 38 -4.00 2.23 -1.88
N TRP A 39 -3.97 0.92 -2.06
CA TRP A 39 -3.14 0.01 -1.28
C TRP A 39 -1.73 -0.06 -1.86
N HIS A 40 -0.81 -0.70 -1.15
CA HIS A 40 0.50 -1.01 -1.71
C HIS A 40 0.39 -2.01 -2.87
N GLU A 41 1.24 -1.83 -3.88
CA GLU A 41 1.26 -2.70 -5.06
C GLU A 41 1.50 -4.18 -4.70
N GLN A 42 2.37 -4.48 -3.71
CA GLN A 42 2.61 -5.85 -3.26
C GLN A 42 1.42 -6.52 -2.55
N GLN A 43 0.34 -5.77 -2.31
CA GLN A 43 -0.91 -6.25 -1.72
C GLN A 43 -1.99 -6.52 -2.77
N ARG A 44 -1.71 -6.34 -4.07
CA ARG A 44 -2.64 -6.71 -5.14
C ARG A 44 -2.97 -8.21 -5.13
N GLU A 45 -4.15 -8.54 -5.61
CA GLU A 45 -4.63 -9.92 -5.70
C GLU A 45 -3.85 -10.76 -6.72
N ASP A 46 -3.30 -10.14 -7.76
CA ASP A 46 -2.50 -10.79 -8.80
C ASP A 46 -0.99 -10.81 -8.49
N ARG A 47 -0.55 -10.32 -7.32
CA ARG A 47 0.88 -10.10 -7.02
C ARG A 47 1.73 -11.37 -7.10
N ASP A 48 1.18 -12.55 -6.79
CA ASP A 48 1.91 -13.83 -6.82
C ASP A 48 2.31 -14.25 -8.26
N GLN A 49 1.77 -13.58 -9.29
CA GLN A 49 2.22 -13.75 -10.68
C GLN A 49 3.50 -12.95 -11.01
N TYR A 50 3.89 -12.01 -10.14
CA TYR A 50 4.92 -11.01 -10.38
C TYR A 50 6.06 -11.08 -9.35
N VAL A 51 5.73 -11.31 -8.08
CA VAL A 51 6.69 -11.34 -6.97
C VAL A 51 6.45 -12.55 -6.06
N ASN A 52 7.53 -13.05 -5.46
CA ASN A 52 7.46 -14.06 -4.41
C ASN A 52 7.74 -13.42 -3.05
N VAL A 53 6.89 -13.67 -2.07
CA VAL A 53 7.09 -13.22 -0.69
C VAL A 53 7.68 -14.37 0.13
N PHE A 54 8.94 -14.23 0.51
CA PHE A 54 9.64 -15.17 1.40
C PHE A 54 9.25 -14.89 2.86
N TYR A 55 8.08 -15.41 3.27
CA TYR A 55 7.49 -15.17 4.59
C TYR A 55 8.38 -15.60 5.76
N GLU A 56 9.28 -16.55 5.56
CA GLU A 56 10.29 -16.98 6.53
C GLU A 56 11.28 -15.87 6.92
N ASN A 57 11.44 -14.85 6.07
CA ASN A 57 12.32 -13.71 6.30
C ASN A 57 11.58 -12.49 6.88
N LEU A 58 10.28 -12.62 7.13
CA LEU A 58 9.44 -11.55 7.66
C LEU A 58 9.30 -11.67 9.19
N ILE A 59 9.07 -10.53 9.83
CA ILE A 59 8.69 -10.48 11.25
C ILE A 59 7.23 -10.97 11.34
N ALA A 60 6.98 -12.01 12.13
CA ALA A 60 5.67 -12.71 12.16
C ALA A 60 4.46 -11.75 12.26
N ASP A 61 4.58 -10.70 13.08
CA ASP A 61 3.47 -9.78 13.35
C ASP A 61 3.15 -8.82 12.20
N VAL A 62 4.01 -8.71 11.16
CA VAL A 62 3.78 -7.76 10.05
C VAL A 62 3.25 -8.41 8.78
N HIS A 63 3.13 -9.75 8.73
CA HIS A 63 2.78 -10.48 7.50
C HIS A 63 1.50 -9.97 6.85
N ASN A 64 0.41 -9.93 7.62
CA ASN A 64 -0.90 -9.55 7.10
C ASN A 64 -1.01 -8.05 6.83
N VAL A 65 -0.37 -7.24 7.68
CA VAL A 65 -0.43 -5.78 7.60
C VAL A 65 0.29 -5.30 6.34
N SER A 66 1.51 -5.78 6.10
CA SER A 66 2.39 -5.31 5.02
C SER A 66 2.27 -6.10 3.71
N TYR A 67 1.93 -7.39 3.76
CA TYR A 67 1.94 -8.31 2.60
C TYR A 67 0.63 -9.10 2.40
N GLY A 68 -0.41 -8.80 3.18
CA GLY A 68 -1.73 -9.40 3.00
C GLY A 68 -2.38 -8.93 1.70
N ILE A 69 -2.94 -9.87 0.94
CA ILE A 69 -3.65 -9.60 -0.31
C ILE A 69 -4.97 -8.85 -0.04
N ARG A 70 -5.23 -7.80 -0.82
CA ARG A 70 -6.51 -7.09 -0.87
C ARG A 70 -7.31 -7.62 -2.05
N SER A 71 -8.30 -8.46 -1.75
CA SER A 71 -9.10 -9.12 -2.78
C SER A 71 -10.01 -8.15 -3.52
N THR A 72 -10.12 -8.31 -4.84
CA THR A 72 -11.11 -7.60 -5.66
C THR A 72 -12.52 -8.16 -5.44
N ALA A 73 -12.64 -9.44 -5.06
CA ALA A 73 -13.93 -10.09 -4.82
C ALA A 73 -14.69 -9.50 -3.61
N THR A 74 -13.98 -8.95 -2.62
CA THR A 74 -14.59 -8.27 -1.47
C THR A 74 -14.89 -6.79 -1.75
N GLY A 75 -14.51 -6.28 -2.93
CA GLY A 75 -14.60 -4.86 -3.26
C GLY A 75 -13.61 -3.97 -2.51
N LEU A 76 -12.65 -4.56 -1.78
CA LEU A 76 -11.63 -3.81 -1.02
C LEU A 76 -10.54 -3.21 -1.90
N ALA A 77 -10.33 -3.77 -3.10
CA ALA A 77 -9.36 -3.30 -4.07
C ALA A 77 -9.89 -3.43 -5.50
N ASN A 78 -9.33 -2.62 -6.40
CA ASN A 78 -9.55 -2.69 -7.83
C ASN A 78 -8.25 -2.30 -8.53
N ASN A 79 -7.76 -3.15 -9.43
CA ASN A 79 -6.53 -2.89 -10.16
C ASN A 79 -6.70 -1.83 -11.27
N LEU A 80 -7.91 -1.28 -11.45
CA LEU A 80 -8.26 -0.25 -12.45
C LEU A 80 -7.85 -0.65 -13.89
N ASN A 81 -7.77 -1.95 -14.17
CA ASN A 81 -7.25 -2.54 -15.40
C ASN A 81 -5.82 -2.07 -15.75
N THR A 82 -4.99 -1.77 -14.76
CA THR A 82 -3.58 -1.44 -14.96
C THR A 82 -2.67 -2.66 -14.74
N PRO A 83 -1.56 -2.76 -15.48
CA PRO A 83 -0.56 -3.80 -15.24
C PRO A 83 0.08 -3.61 -13.86
N TYR A 84 0.70 -4.67 -13.34
CA TYR A 84 1.50 -4.60 -12.13
C TYR A 84 2.74 -3.72 -12.35
N ASP A 85 3.01 -2.78 -11.44
CA ASP A 85 4.16 -1.86 -11.54
C ASP A 85 5.23 -2.15 -10.48
N TYR A 86 6.44 -2.52 -10.93
CA TYR A 86 7.59 -2.68 -10.03
C TYR A 86 8.22 -1.35 -9.61
N SER A 87 7.92 -0.27 -10.33
CA SER A 87 8.48 1.05 -10.08
C SER A 87 7.81 1.69 -8.86
N LYS A 88 8.61 2.41 -8.07
CA LYS A 88 8.12 3.30 -7.02
C LYS A 88 7.98 4.71 -7.60
N SER A 89 7.34 4.85 -8.78
CA SER A 89 7.17 6.08 -9.59
C SER A 89 8.35 7.07 -9.56
N ASN A 90 9.10 7.17 -10.65
CA ASN A 90 9.97 8.34 -10.91
C ASN A 90 9.20 9.44 -11.64
#